data_AF-A0A6H5IZ68-F1
#
_entry.id   AF-A0A6H5IZ68-F1
#
_cell.length_a   1.000
_cell.length_b   1.000
_cell.length_c   1.000
_cell.angle_alpha   90.00
_cell.angle_beta   90.00
_cell.angle_gamma   90.00
#
_symmetry.space_group_name_H-M   'P 1'
#
loop_
_entity.id
_entity.type
_entity.pdbx_description
1 polymer ?
#
loop_
_entity_poly.entity_id
_entity_poly.type
_entity_poly.pdbx_seq_one_letter_code
_entity_poly.pdbx_strand_id
1 'polypeptide(L)'
;MIAGKVKKYKILTEPQFKLSSGPINQLGSTDAFRYLGLSISPRGIAKPTGYITSELVRITTAPLRPQQRLKILRCFLIPRLCHQLVLSRTPMRVLRAIDKQVRVAVRKWLCLPMDTPLGYFHASCIDGGLGIPAFETAVPGLIFTRFASLEESTSPVIRDVVDHPYNVSLVRRARAMLSRGGTALLRPEDRQRHWATRLHRSNDGVELREAAAVPASSRWVDAGSNGIPGRDYVAYHRVRIGALPTRVRTTRGQNDREALMMCRAGCNVTETAAHVVQSCHRTHGGRVLRHDAICRIAASGLQKAGWRVFVEPHYRLATGLQKPDMVICKGSEARIIDAQVVSGASSLDYSHLRKCAKYNTTLLKTHVAG
;
A
#
# COMPACT_ATOMS: atom_id res chain seq x y z
N MET A 1 -30.59 -34.45 3.05
CA MET A 1 -29.86 -35.20 2.01
C MET A 1 -30.08 -34.55 0.64
N ILE A 2 -29.00 -34.31 -0.12
CA ILE A 2 -29.04 -33.71 -1.46
C ILE A 2 -29.04 -34.83 -2.49
N ALA A 3 -30.12 -34.99 -3.27
CA ALA A 3 -30.15 -35.92 -4.39
C ALA A 3 -29.52 -35.25 -5.63
N GLY A 4 -28.40 -35.80 -6.12
CA GLY A 4 -27.47 -35.13 -7.04
C GLY A 4 -27.97 -34.77 -8.46
N LYS A 5 -29.20 -35.13 -8.85
CA LYS A 5 -29.73 -34.81 -10.20
C LYS A 5 -30.80 -33.73 -10.23
N VAL A 6 -31.36 -33.32 -9.08
CA VAL A 6 -32.32 -32.23 -9.00
C VAL A 6 -31.92 -31.38 -7.80
N LYS A 7 -31.65 -30.08 -7.98
CA LYS A 7 -31.31 -29.15 -6.90
C LYS A 7 -32.54 -28.85 -6.01
N LYS A 8 -33.15 -29.90 -5.44
CA LYS A 8 -34.28 -29.84 -4.52
C LYS A 8 -33.74 -29.96 -3.10
N TYR A 9 -34.14 -29.02 -2.24
CA TYR A 9 -33.88 -29.06 -0.81
C TYR A 9 -35.09 -29.69 -0.13
N LYS A 10 -34.87 -30.76 0.63
CA LYS A 10 -35.89 -31.31 1.52
C LYS A 10 -35.71 -30.67 2.88
N ILE A 11 -36.75 -30.02 3.37
CA ILE A 11 -36.80 -29.44 4.71
C ILE A 11 -37.65 -30.36 5.55
N LEU A 12 -37.19 -30.66 6.77
CA LEU A 12 -38.03 -31.30 7.76
C LEU A 12 -38.90 -30.21 8.37
N THR A 13 -40.21 -30.31 8.19
CA THR A 13 -41.21 -29.35 8.69
C THR A 13 -41.66 -29.65 10.12
N GLU A 14 -41.37 -30.84 10.63
CA GLU A 14 -41.72 -31.23 11.99
C GLU A 14 -40.54 -30.95 12.95
N PRO A 15 -40.75 -30.21 14.05
CA PRO A 15 -39.70 -29.83 14.99
C PRO A 15 -39.08 -31.05 15.69
N GLN A 16 -37.85 -31.40 15.27
CA GLN A 16 -37.16 -32.62 15.74
C GLN A 16 -36.34 -32.44 17.02
N PHE A 17 -36.03 -31.19 17.39
CA PHE A 17 -35.14 -30.90 18.51
C PHE A 17 -35.79 -29.90 19.46
N LYS A 18 -35.68 -30.16 20.76
CA LYS A 18 -36.19 -29.30 21.83
C LYS A 18 -35.07 -28.97 22.80
N LEU A 19 -35.04 -27.72 23.26
CA LEU A 19 -34.29 -27.30 24.44
C LEU A 19 -35.22 -27.36 25.65
N SER A 20 -34.66 -27.21 26.84
CA SER A 20 -35.45 -27.10 28.08
C SER A 20 -36.49 -25.96 28.03
N SER A 21 -36.25 -24.92 27.23
CA SER A 21 -37.14 -23.78 27.02
C SER A 21 -38.16 -23.94 25.89
N GLY A 22 -38.18 -25.08 25.17
CA GLY A 22 -39.13 -25.34 24.08
C GLY A 22 -38.48 -25.85 22.79
N PRO A 23 -39.28 -26.06 21.71
CA PRO A 23 -38.77 -26.55 20.43
C PRO A 23 -37.83 -25.55 19.76
N ILE A 24 -36.73 -26.05 19.17
CA ILE A 24 -35.80 -25.24 18.38
C ILE A 24 -36.50 -24.85 17.08
N ASN A 25 -36.51 -23.56 16.77
CA ASN A 25 -37.12 -23.05 15.55
C ASN A 25 -36.46 -23.66 14.30
N GLN A 26 -37.26 -24.29 13.43
CA GLN A 26 -36.78 -24.86 12.19
C GLN A 26 -36.78 -23.81 11.08
N LEU A 27 -35.65 -23.70 10.39
CA LEU A 27 -35.48 -22.75 9.30
C LEU A 27 -36.02 -23.34 7.99
N GLY A 28 -36.88 -22.57 7.33
CA GLY A 28 -37.32 -22.80 5.96
C GLY A 28 -36.21 -22.60 4.92
N SER A 29 -36.50 -22.87 3.64
CA SER A 29 -35.49 -22.88 2.57
C SER A 29 -34.98 -21.50 2.20
N THR A 30 -35.77 -20.48 2.50
CA THR A 30 -35.50 -19.06 2.28
C THR A 30 -35.02 -18.35 3.54
N ASP A 31 -35.14 -19.01 4.69
CA ASP A 31 -34.89 -18.36 5.96
C ASP A 31 -33.40 -18.15 6.16
N ALA A 32 -33.08 -17.07 6.86
CA ALA A 32 -31.73 -16.78 7.28
C ALA A 32 -31.77 -16.24 8.71
N PHE A 33 -30.77 -16.63 9.50
CA PHE A 33 -30.59 -16.14 10.86
C PHE A 33 -29.19 -15.56 11.02
N ARG A 34 -29.00 -14.71 12.02
CA ARG A 34 -27.69 -14.16 12.36
C ARG A 34 -27.04 -14.94 13.47
N TYR A 35 -25.78 -15.31 13.26
CA TYR A 35 -24.93 -15.93 14.27
C TYR A 35 -23.50 -15.39 14.15
N LEU A 36 -22.95 -14.88 15.26
CA LEU A 36 -21.61 -14.27 15.32
C LEU A 36 -21.36 -13.24 14.20
N GLY A 37 -22.37 -12.42 13.88
CA GLY A 37 -22.29 -11.40 12.82
C GLY A 37 -22.36 -11.94 11.38
N LEU A 38 -22.61 -13.24 11.19
CA LEU A 38 -22.82 -13.86 9.88
C LEU A 38 -24.30 -14.14 9.66
N SER A 39 -24.78 -13.90 8.44
CA SER A 39 -26.11 -14.36 8.02
C SER A 39 -25.97 -15.78 7.48
N ILE A 40 -26.56 -16.76 8.17
CA ILE A 40 -26.54 -18.18 7.81
C ILE A 40 -27.90 -18.55 7.22
N SER A 41 -27.87 -19.25 6.09
CA SER A 41 -29.05 -19.81 5.42
C SER A 41 -28.84 -21.30 5.19
N PRO A 42 -29.87 -22.07 4.79
CA PRO A 42 -29.70 -23.47 4.36
C PRO A 42 -28.72 -23.64 3.18
N ARG A 43 -28.41 -22.57 2.44
CA ARG A 43 -27.40 -22.56 1.36
C ARG A 43 -25.98 -22.28 1.87
N GLY A 44 -25.81 -22.14 3.18
CA GLY A 44 -24.58 -21.74 3.86
C GLY A 44 -24.57 -20.26 4.23
N ILE A 45 -23.38 -19.77 4.56
CA ILE A 45 -23.17 -18.37 4.96
C ILE A 45 -23.36 -17.46 3.74
N ALA A 46 -24.20 -16.42 3.90
CA ALA A 46 -24.45 -15.42 2.88
C ALA A 46 -23.17 -14.61 2.58
N LYS A 47 -22.97 -14.30 1.29
CA LYS A 47 -21.81 -13.55 0.81
C LYS A 47 -22.14 -12.04 0.81
N PRO A 48 -21.21 -11.16 1.22
CA PRO A 48 -21.48 -9.72 1.39
C PRO A 48 -21.48 -8.90 0.09
N THR A 49 -21.82 -9.49 -1.07
CA THR A 49 -21.61 -8.83 -2.37
C THR A 49 -22.40 -7.54 -2.58
N GLY A 50 -23.66 -7.47 -2.12
CA GLY A 50 -24.44 -6.22 -2.20
C GLY A 50 -24.07 -5.21 -1.11
N TYR A 51 -23.59 -5.71 0.03
CA TYR A 51 -23.28 -4.92 1.22
C TYR A 51 -22.08 -3.99 1.02
N ILE A 52 -21.05 -4.44 0.31
CA ILE A 52 -19.88 -3.59 0.08
C ILE A 52 -20.21 -2.37 -0.78
N THR A 53 -21.08 -2.52 -1.77
CA THR A 53 -21.47 -1.42 -2.65
C THR A 53 -22.17 -0.31 -1.85
N SER A 54 -23.12 -0.66 -0.98
CA SER A 54 -23.81 0.33 -0.15
C SER A 54 -22.87 1.02 0.83
N GLU A 55 -21.96 0.29 1.48
CA GLU A 55 -21.00 0.88 2.42
C GLU A 55 -19.99 1.80 1.73
N LEU A 56 -19.49 1.44 0.54
CA LEU A 56 -18.63 2.31 -0.25
C LEU A 56 -19.35 3.58 -0.71
N VAL A 57 -20.64 3.48 -1.08
CA VAL A 57 -21.47 4.64 -1.40
C VAL A 57 -21.59 5.56 -0.19
N ARG A 58 -21.91 5.02 1.00
CA ARG A 58 -22.00 5.79 2.25
C ARG A 58 -20.71 6.54 2.58
N ILE A 59 -19.54 5.89 2.45
CA ILE A 59 -18.24 6.54 2.67
C ILE A 59 -17.99 7.64 1.63
N THR A 60 -18.43 7.41 0.39
CA THR A 60 -18.24 8.35 -0.72
C THR A 60 -19.11 9.60 -0.59
N THR A 61 -20.35 9.46 -0.13
CA THR A 61 -21.30 10.58 0.01
C THR A 61 -21.08 11.39 1.28
N ALA A 62 -20.48 10.80 2.32
CA ALA A 62 -20.17 11.52 3.54
C ALA A 62 -19.18 12.70 3.30
N PRO A 63 -19.34 13.83 4.02
CA PRO A 63 -18.50 15.02 3.91
C PRO A 63 -17.13 14.81 4.60
N LEU A 64 -16.37 13.85 4.08
CA LEU A 64 -15.09 13.41 4.62
C LEU A 64 -13.94 13.78 3.69
N ARG A 65 -12.78 14.10 4.28
CA ARG A 65 -11.54 14.28 3.54
C ARG A 65 -11.08 12.95 2.94
N PRO A 66 -10.36 12.94 1.79
CA PRO A 66 -9.91 11.70 1.15
C PRO A 66 -9.13 10.76 2.07
N GLN A 67 -8.26 11.30 2.93
CA GLN A 67 -7.49 10.51 3.90
C GLN A 67 -8.38 9.86 4.98
N GLN A 68 -9.47 10.51 5.40
CA GLN A 68 -10.44 9.94 6.34
C GLN A 68 -11.20 8.78 5.71
N ARG A 69 -11.60 8.92 4.43
CA ARG A 69 -12.25 7.83 3.67
C ARG A 69 -11.34 6.60 3.57
N LEU A 70 -10.05 6.81 3.27
CA LEU A 70 -9.06 5.73 3.26
C LEU A 70 -8.89 5.07 4.64
N LYS A 71 -8.84 5.86 5.72
CA LYS A 71 -8.73 5.33 7.08
C LYS A 71 -9.94 4.47 7.45
N ILE A 72 -11.15 4.95 7.14
CA ILE A 72 -12.39 4.19 7.37
C ILE A 72 -12.38 2.86 6.59
N LEU A 73 -11.99 2.93 5.30
CA LEU A 73 -11.88 1.75 4.45
C LEU A 73 -10.93 0.70 5.04
N ARG A 74 -9.70 1.12 5.41
CA ARG A 74 -8.63 0.22 5.86
C ARG A 74 -8.84 -0.32 7.26
N CYS A 75 -9.27 0.52 8.20
CA CYS A 75 -9.35 0.15 9.62
C CYS A 75 -10.70 -0.45 10.03
N PHE A 76 -11.78 -0.20 9.27
CA PHE A 76 -13.12 -0.63 9.69
C PHE A 76 -13.83 -1.47 8.62
N LEU A 77 -13.94 -0.97 7.39
CA LEU A 77 -14.72 -1.66 6.36
C LEU A 77 -14.06 -2.97 5.92
N ILE A 78 -12.76 -2.95 5.59
CA ILE A 78 -12.04 -4.14 5.13
C ILE A 78 -12.00 -5.24 6.21
N PRO A 79 -11.61 -4.96 7.48
CA PRO A 79 -11.60 -5.99 8.53
C PRO A 79 -12.97 -6.65 8.72
N ARG A 80 -14.05 -5.85 8.73
CA ARG A 80 -15.42 -6.36 8.84
C ARG A 80 -15.80 -7.29 7.69
N LEU A 81 -15.41 -6.94 6.46
CA LEU A 81 -15.64 -7.79 5.29
C LEU A 81 -14.78 -9.05 5.31
N CYS A 82 -13.51 -8.95 5.72
CA CYS A 82 -12.61 -10.09 5.81
C CYS A 82 -13.18 -11.18 6.73
N HIS A 83 -13.71 -10.80 7.90
CA HIS A 83 -14.36 -11.74 8.82
C HIS A 83 -15.42 -12.60 8.11
N GLN A 84 -16.35 -11.97 7.38
CA GLN A 84 -17.40 -12.68 6.66
C GLN A 84 -16.87 -13.47 5.45
N LEU A 85 -15.93 -12.92 4.69
CA LEU A 85 -15.41 -13.54 3.47
C LEU A 85 -14.57 -14.80 3.75
N VAL A 86 -13.82 -14.80 4.84
CA VAL A 86 -13.02 -15.94 5.32
C VAL A 86 -13.90 -17.10 5.77
N LEU A 87 -15.10 -16.82 6.30
CA LEU A 87 -16.04 -17.82 6.79
C LEU A 87 -17.00 -18.33 5.69
N SER A 88 -17.29 -17.53 4.65
CA SER A 88 -18.35 -17.81 3.65
C SER A 88 -17.92 -18.60 2.39
N ARG A 89 -16.76 -19.25 2.39
CA ARG A 89 -16.23 -20.05 1.25
C ARG A 89 -16.33 -19.29 -0.09
N THR A 90 -15.81 -18.06 -0.11
CA THR A 90 -15.98 -17.14 -1.24
C THR A 90 -15.16 -17.54 -2.48
N PRO A 91 -15.74 -17.55 -3.69
CA PRO A 91 -14.97 -17.83 -4.91
C PRO A 91 -14.09 -16.64 -5.33
N MET A 92 -12.96 -16.96 -5.97
CA MET A 92 -11.97 -15.97 -6.45
C MET A 92 -12.58 -14.85 -7.30
N ARG A 93 -13.52 -15.18 -8.19
CA ARG A 93 -14.25 -14.21 -9.02
C ARG A 93 -14.92 -13.12 -8.17
N VAL A 94 -15.51 -13.50 -7.03
CA VAL A 94 -16.21 -12.57 -6.13
C VAL A 94 -15.20 -11.71 -5.36
N LEU A 95 -14.11 -12.29 -4.88
CA LEU A 95 -13.03 -11.53 -4.21
C LEU A 95 -12.46 -10.45 -5.14
N ARG A 96 -12.17 -10.80 -6.40
CA ARG A 96 -11.70 -9.85 -7.41
C ARG A 96 -12.72 -8.78 -7.78
N ALA A 97 -14.01 -9.14 -7.80
CA ALA A 97 -15.08 -8.18 -8.04
C ALA A 97 -15.15 -7.14 -6.92
N ILE A 98 -15.03 -7.59 -5.67
CA ILE A 98 -14.93 -6.74 -4.48
C ILE A 98 -13.69 -5.83 -4.56
N ASP A 99 -12.51 -6.39 -4.85
CA ASP A 99 -11.27 -5.62 -5.04
C ASP A 99 -11.42 -4.54 -6.12
N LYS A 100 -12.12 -4.85 -7.22
CA LYS A 100 -12.41 -3.88 -8.28
C LYS A 100 -13.29 -2.74 -7.78
N GLN A 101 -14.36 -3.03 -7.02
CA GLN A 101 -15.25 -2.00 -6.46
C GLN A 101 -14.50 -1.06 -5.51
N VAL A 102 -13.67 -1.62 -4.60
CA VAL A 102 -12.83 -0.83 -3.69
C VAL A 102 -11.90 0.08 -4.48
N ARG A 103 -11.19 -0.44 -5.48
CA ARG A 103 -10.29 0.37 -6.31
C ARG A 103 -11.01 1.48 -7.07
N VAL A 104 -12.24 1.25 -7.55
CA VAL A 104 -13.06 2.30 -8.20
C VAL A 104 -13.37 3.42 -7.21
N ALA A 105 -13.81 3.10 -6.00
CA ALA A 105 -14.09 4.10 -4.97
C ALA A 105 -12.83 4.89 -4.58
N VAL A 106 -11.72 4.19 -4.36
CA VAL A 106 -10.43 4.82 -3.99
C VAL A 106 -9.91 5.72 -5.10
N ARG A 107 -10.02 5.30 -6.37
CA ARG A 107 -9.67 6.17 -7.52
C ARG A 107 -10.47 7.47 -7.50
N LYS A 108 -11.77 7.40 -7.22
CA LYS A 108 -12.63 8.58 -7.10
C LYS A 108 -12.20 9.48 -5.95
N TRP A 109 -11.94 8.92 -4.77
CA TRP A 109 -11.58 9.70 -3.58
C TRP A 109 -10.24 10.42 -3.72
N LEU A 110 -9.27 9.78 -4.38
CA LEU A 110 -7.91 10.30 -4.55
C LEU A 110 -7.68 10.95 -5.92
N CYS A 111 -8.73 11.06 -6.73
CA CYS A 111 -8.67 11.52 -8.13
C CYS A 111 -7.51 10.88 -8.90
N LEU A 112 -7.35 9.56 -8.73
CA LEU A 112 -6.29 8.79 -9.35
C LEU A 112 -6.66 8.45 -10.80
N PRO A 113 -5.66 8.40 -11.69
CA PRO A 113 -5.87 7.95 -13.06
C PRO A 113 -6.38 6.50 -13.19
N MET A 114 -7.08 6.21 -14.29
CA MET A 114 -7.67 4.90 -14.54
C MET A 114 -6.62 3.79 -14.69
N ASP A 115 -5.48 4.13 -15.27
CA ASP A 115 -4.31 3.28 -15.52
C ASP A 115 -3.39 3.10 -14.30
N THR A 116 -3.76 3.63 -13.11
CA THR A 116 -2.99 3.44 -11.86
C THR A 116 -2.72 1.94 -11.61
N PRO A 117 -1.47 1.54 -11.35
CA PRO A 117 -1.09 0.14 -11.21
C PRO A 117 -1.75 -0.51 -9.98
N LEU A 118 -2.09 -1.79 -10.09
CA LEU A 118 -2.69 -2.53 -8.97
C LEU A 118 -1.78 -2.60 -7.75
N GLY A 119 -0.47 -2.67 -7.98
CA GLY A 119 0.53 -2.66 -6.91
C GLY A 119 0.40 -1.42 -6.02
N TYR A 120 0.00 -0.26 -6.56
CA TYR A 120 -0.13 0.94 -5.74
C TYR A 120 -1.26 0.85 -4.72
N PHE A 121 -2.37 0.20 -5.06
CA PHE A 121 -3.46 0.01 -4.10
C PHE A 121 -3.06 -0.96 -2.99
N HIS A 122 -2.41 -2.06 -3.37
CA HIS A 122 -2.29 -3.25 -2.52
C HIS A 122 -0.94 -3.41 -1.82
N ALA A 123 0.13 -2.80 -2.33
CA ALA A 123 1.41 -2.76 -1.62
C ALA A 123 1.26 -2.02 -0.29
N SER A 124 2.07 -2.40 0.69
CA SER A 124 2.06 -1.75 2.00
C SER A 124 2.40 -0.26 1.86
N CYS A 125 2.05 0.55 2.86
CA CYS A 125 2.46 1.95 2.88
C CYS A 125 3.98 2.09 2.94
N ILE A 126 4.65 1.20 3.66
CA ILE A 126 6.12 1.15 3.78
C ILE A 126 6.75 0.94 2.39
N ASP A 127 6.21 0.03 1.60
CA ASP A 127 6.70 -0.30 0.24
C ASP A 127 6.27 0.73 -0.83
N GLY A 128 5.63 1.83 -0.42
CA GLY A 128 5.23 2.92 -1.33
C GLY A 128 3.74 2.96 -1.69
N GLY A 129 2.97 1.91 -1.39
CA GLY A 129 1.56 1.78 -1.75
C GLY A 129 0.56 2.45 -0.79
N LEU A 130 -0.74 2.18 -1.00
CA LEU A 130 -1.85 2.66 -0.18
C LEU A 130 -2.18 1.73 1.01
N GLY A 131 -1.62 0.52 1.04
CA GLY A 131 -1.85 -0.44 2.13
C GLY A 131 -3.28 -0.95 2.20
N ILE A 132 -3.96 -1.11 1.06
CA ILE A 132 -5.32 -1.66 0.97
C ILE A 132 -5.21 -3.16 0.66
N PRO A 133 -5.48 -4.07 1.63
CA PRO A 133 -5.35 -5.51 1.38
C PRO A 133 -6.20 -5.96 0.18
N ALA A 134 -5.58 -6.68 -0.75
CA ALA A 134 -6.32 -7.33 -1.84
C ALA A 134 -7.05 -8.56 -1.29
N PHE A 135 -8.38 -8.58 -1.36
CA PHE A 135 -9.18 -9.72 -0.91
C PHE A 135 -8.81 -11.00 -1.65
N GLU A 136 -8.41 -10.92 -2.93
CA GLU A 136 -7.95 -12.08 -3.71
C GLU A 136 -6.73 -12.80 -3.12
N THR A 137 -5.88 -12.12 -2.35
CA THR A 137 -4.73 -12.72 -1.65
C THR A 137 -4.95 -12.82 -0.14
N ALA A 138 -5.63 -11.86 0.47
CA ALA A 138 -5.80 -11.77 1.91
C ALA A 138 -6.76 -12.84 2.44
N VAL A 139 -7.91 -13.06 1.77
CA VAL A 139 -8.92 -14.02 2.25
C VAL A 139 -8.40 -15.46 2.21
N PRO A 140 -7.81 -15.96 1.10
CA PRO A 140 -7.21 -17.29 1.11
C PRO A 140 -6.04 -17.42 2.09
N GLY A 141 -5.25 -16.36 2.26
CA GLY A 141 -4.15 -16.33 3.23
C GLY A 141 -4.64 -16.46 4.67
N LEU A 142 -5.71 -15.74 5.04
CA LEU A 142 -6.34 -15.83 6.36
C LEU A 142 -6.98 -17.20 6.60
N ILE A 143 -7.56 -17.83 5.57
CA ILE A 143 -8.05 -19.22 5.67
C ILE A 143 -6.87 -20.15 6.01
N PHE A 144 -5.74 -20.00 5.32
CA PHE A 144 -4.56 -20.83 5.56
C PHE A 144 -4.01 -20.63 6.98
N THR A 145 -3.78 -19.38 7.40
CA THR A 145 -3.32 -19.08 8.77
C THR A 145 -4.27 -19.62 9.82
N ARG A 146 -5.59 -19.49 9.62
CA ARG A 146 -6.58 -20.02 10.57
C ARG A 146 -6.49 -21.54 10.71
N PHE A 147 -6.41 -22.28 9.60
CA PHE A 147 -6.36 -23.74 9.67
C PHE A 147 -5.03 -24.27 10.19
N ALA A 148 -3.91 -23.62 9.85
CA ALA A 148 -2.62 -23.94 10.46
C ALA A 148 -2.67 -23.82 11.99
N SER A 149 -3.27 -22.75 12.53
CA SER A 149 -3.46 -22.62 13.98
C SER A 149 -4.43 -23.64 14.58
N LEU A 150 -5.41 -24.13 13.82
CA LEU A 150 -6.33 -25.18 14.30
C LEU A 150 -5.70 -26.58 14.27
N GLU A 151 -4.78 -26.84 13.33
CA GLU A 151 -3.99 -28.08 13.26
C GLU A 151 -3.10 -28.25 14.50
N GLU A 152 -2.61 -27.14 15.07
CA GLU A 152 -1.81 -27.10 16.31
C GLU A 152 -2.64 -27.29 17.59
N SER A 153 -3.97 -27.39 17.49
CA SER A 153 -4.84 -27.52 18.65
C SER A 153 -4.68 -28.87 19.35
N THR A 154 -4.62 -28.84 20.68
CA THR A 154 -4.58 -30.05 21.52
C THR A 154 -5.94 -30.75 21.63
N SER A 155 -7.04 -30.06 21.30
CA SER A 155 -8.39 -30.61 21.41
C SER A 155 -8.68 -31.62 20.30
N PRO A 156 -9.07 -32.87 20.61
CA PRO A 156 -9.45 -33.87 19.61
C PRO A 156 -10.59 -33.41 18.71
N VAL A 157 -11.61 -32.76 19.28
CA VAL A 157 -12.77 -32.25 18.54
C VAL A 157 -12.35 -31.24 17.47
N ILE A 158 -11.38 -30.37 17.77
CA ILE A 158 -10.90 -29.37 16.81
C ILE A 158 -10.12 -30.04 15.68
N ARG A 159 -9.30 -31.05 15.98
CA ARG A 159 -8.59 -31.82 14.95
C ARG A 159 -9.56 -32.55 14.02
N ASP A 160 -10.60 -33.17 14.57
CA ASP A 160 -11.66 -33.81 13.75
C ASP A 160 -12.37 -32.79 12.84
N VAL A 161 -12.60 -31.57 13.33
CA VAL A 161 -13.17 -30.50 12.50
C VAL A 161 -12.21 -30.12 11.37
N VAL A 162 -10.90 -30.02 11.64
CA VAL A 162 -9.89 -29.70 10.61
C VAL A 162 -9.86 -30.77 9.52
N ASP A 163 -9.83 -32.05 9.94
CA ASP A 163 -9.73 -33.21 9.05
C ASP A 163 -11.03 -33.51 8.30
N HIS A 164 -12.14 -32.91 8.72
CA HIS A 164 -13.42 -33.06 8.04
C HIS A 164 -13.28 -32.72 6.53
N PRO A 165 -13.77 -33.58 5.59
CA PRO A 165 -13.54 -33.42 4.15
C PRO A 165 -13.94 -32.04 3.59
N TYR A 166 -14.96 -31.42 4.19
CA TYR A 166 -15.36 -30.05 3.87
C TYR A 166 -14.21 -29.04 4.05
N ASN A 167 -13.50 -29.10 5.18
CA ASN A 167 -12.44 -28.16 5.55
C ASN A 167 -11.14 -28.45 4.81
N VAL A 168 -10.77 -29.72 4.66
CA VAL A 168 -9.66 -30.14 3.78
C VAL A 168 -9.85 -29.57 2.36
N SER A 169 -11.06 -29.68 1.80
CA SER A 169 -11.36 -29.15 0.47
C SER A 169 -11.33 -27.61 0.41
N LEU A 170 -11.61 -26.92 1.52
CA LEU A 170 -11.53 -25.47 1.65
C LEU A 170 -10.07 -24.99 1.67
N VAL A 171 -9.22 -25.62 2.48
CA VAL A 171 -7.78 -25.32 2.57
C VAL A 171 -7.10 -25.60 1.23
N ARG A 172 -7.37 -26.76 0.60
CA ARG A 172 -6.85 -27.09 -0.74
C ARG A 172 -7.20 -26.03 -1.77
N ARG A 173 -8.44 -25.56 -1.76
CA ARG A 173 -8.91 -24.48 -2.66
C ARG A 173 -8.24 -23.14 -2.36
N ALA A 174 -8.05 -22.80 -1.09
CA ALA A 174 -7.35 -21.58 -0.70
C ALA A 174 -5.87 -21.61 -1.13
N ARG A 175 -5.19 -22.75 -0.97
CA ARG A 175 -3.83 -22.97 -1.49
C ARG A 175 -3.77 -22.78 -3.00
N ALA A 176 -4.69 -23.41 -3.75
CA ALA A 176 -4.77 -23.26 -5.20
C ALA A 176 -5.01 -21.80 -5.65
N MET A 177 -5.72 -21.00 -4.85
CA MET A 177 -5.91 -19.57 -5.10
C MET A 177 -4.63 -18.74 -4.93
N LEU A 178 -3.73 -19.17 -4.05
CA LEU A 178 -2.46 -18.49 -3.72
C LEU A 178 -1.29 -18.96 -4.59
N SER A 179 -1.40 -20.10 -5.25
CA SER A 179 -0.42 -20.58 -6.22
C SER A 179 -0.73 -20.00 -7.61
N ARG A 180 -0.15 -18.83 -7.95
CA ARG A 180 -0.38 -18.15 -9.24
C ARG A 180 0.94 -17.83 -9.92
N GLY A 181 1.05 -18.19 -11.21
CA GLY A 181 2.17 -17.79 -12.07
C GLY A 181 3.54 -18.25 -11.58
N GLY A 182 3.62 -19.45 -10.97
CA GLY A 182 4.86 -20.04 -10.47
C GLY A 182 5.28 -19.59 -9.07
N THR A 183 4.58 -18.65 -8.43
CA THR A 183 4.88 -18.20 -7.05
C THR A 183 3.78 -18.62 -6.08
N ALA A 184 4.17 -19.23 -4.96
CA ALA A 184 3.26 -19.57 -3.86
C ALA A 184 3.16 -18.40 -2.87
N LEU A 185 1.96 -17.85 -2.68
CA LEU A 185 1.71 -16.69 -1.81
C LEU A 185 1.17 -17.08 -0.42
N LEU A 186 1.71 -18.16 0.15
CA LEU A 186 1.18 -18.78 1.38
C LEU A 186 1.48 -17.95 2.62
N ARG A 187 2.69 -17.38 2.73
CA ARG A 187 3.06 -16.57 3.89
C ARG A 187 2.67 -15.10 3.71
N PRO A 188 2.43 -14.36 4.81
CA PRO A 188 2.17 -12.91 4.75
C PRO A 188 3.25 -12.13 3.99
N GLU A 189 4.52 -12.48 4.18
CA GLU A 189 5.68 -11.81 3.59
C GLU A 189 5.71 -12.02 2.07
N ASP A 190 5.34 -13.21 1.60
CA ASP A 190 5.29 -13.53 0.17
C ASP A 190 4.20 -12.69 -0.52
N ARG A 191 3.05 -12.50 0.14
CA ARG A 191 1.97 -11.62 -0.36
C ARG A 191 2.39 -10.16 -0.39
N GLN A 192 3.06 -9.69 0.66
CA GLN A 192 3.56 -8.32 0.71
C GLN A 192 4.57 -8.07 -0.41
N ARG A 193 5.55 -8.96 -0.57
CA ARG A 193 6.57 -8.91 -1.62
C ARG A 193 5.97 -8.98 -3.02
N HIS A 194 4.91 -9.77 -3.21
CA HIS A 194 4.19 -9.84 -4.49
C HIS A 194 3.64 -8.48 -4.90
N TRP A 195 2.95 -7.79 -3.99
CA TRP A 195 2.35 -6.48 -4.28
C TRP A 195 3.39 -5.38 -4.41
N ALA A 196 4.43 -5.38 -3.57
CA ALA A 196 5.57 -4.46 -3.67
C ALA A 196 6.29 -4.62 -5.01
N THR A 197 6.68 -5.85 -5.39
CA THR A 197 7.29 -6.15 -6.69
C THR A 197 6.43 -5.66 -7.85
N ARG A 198 5.11 -5.86 -7.78
CA ARG A 198 4.19 -5.40 -8.83
C ARG A 198 4.12 -3.88 -8.94
N LEU A 199 4.23 -3.16 -7.83
CA LEU A 199 4.32 -1.70 -7.82
C LEU A 199 5.66 -1.25 -8.43
N HIS A 200 6.76 -1.78 -7.92
CA HIS A 200 8.13 -1.38 -8.27
C HIS A 200 8.55 -1.72 -9.71
N ARG A 201 7.87 -2.69 -10.34
CA ARG A 201 8.04 -3.00 -11.77
C ARG A 201 7.20 -2.12 -12.70
N SER A 202 6.26 -1.34 -12.16
CA SER A 202 5.46 -0.42 -12.96
C SER A 202 6.19 0.91 -13.17
N ASN A 203 5.93 1.59 -14.30
CA ASN A 203 6.48 2.92 -14.58
C ASN A 203 6.10 3.95 -13.51
N ASP A 204 4.93 3.80 -12.89
CA ASP A 204 4.40 4.69 -11.85
C ASP A 204 5.02 4.43 -10.47
N GLY A 205 5.51 3.21 -10.22
CA GLY A 205 6.02 2.79 -8.91
C GLY A 205 7.51 2.53 -8.84
N VAL A 206 8.24 2.67 -9.96
CA VAL A 206 9.69 2.43 -10.01
C VAL A 206 10.47 3.31 -9.03
N GLU A 207 10.02 4.56 -8.86
CA GLU A 207 10.61 5.54 -7.94
C GLU A 207 10.33 5.25 -6.45
N LEU A 208 9.52 4.22 -6.16
CA LEU A 208 9.13 3.84 -4.79
C LEU A 208 9.86 2.59 -4.30
N ARG A 209 10.86 2.07 -5.04
CA ARG A 209 11.62 0.86 -4.67
C ARG A 209 12.30 0.99 -3.31
N GLU A 210 12.94 2.13 -3.09
CA GLU A 210 13.66 2.44 -1.85
C GLU A 210 12.76 3.00 -0.74
N ALA A 211 11.43 3.09 -0.95
CA ALA A 211 10.52 3.68 0.03
C ALA A 211 10.56 2.95 1.39
N ALA A 212 10.78 1.64 1.37
CA ALA A 212 10.87 0.82 2.56
C ALA A 212 12.14 1.08 3.39
N ALA A 213 13.22 1.58 2.77
CA ALA A 213 14.44 1.96 3.49
C ALA A 213 14.22 3.17 4.40
N VAL A 214 13.22 4.00 4.10
CA VAL A 214 12.86 5.18 4.91
C VAL A 214 11.35 5.19 5.17
N PRO A 215 10.83 4.33 6.08
CA PRO A 215 9.38 4.22 6.33
C PRO A 215 8.70 5.54 6.73
N ALA A 216 9.45 6.44 7.39
CA ALA A 216 8.98 7.76 7.77
C ALA A 216 8.48 8.59 6.57
N SER A 217 9.08 8.43 5.39
CA SER A 217 8.69 9.12 4.15
C SER A 217 7.29 8.74 3.65
N SER A 218 6.78 7.60 4.10
CA SER A 218 5.48 7.05 3.71
C SER A 218 4.42 7.16 4.81
N ARG A 219 4.81 7.60 6.01
CA ARG A 219 3.92 7.67 7.18
C ARG A 219 2.70 8.55 6.94
N TRP A 220 2.84 9.61 6.14
CA TRP A 220 1.73 10.52 5.81
C TRP A 220 0.59 9.83 5.04
N VAL A 221 0.83 8.68 4.39
CA VAL A 221 -0.21 7.88 3.70
C VAL A 221 -1.11 7.13 4.69
N ASP A 222 -0.58 6.76 5.86
CA ASP A 222 -1.28 5.92 6.83
C ASP A 222 -1.79 6.68 8.07
N ALA A 223 -1.03 7.67 8.53
CA ALA A 223 -1.20 8.30 9.85
C ALA A 223 -2.37 9.29 9.95
N GLY A 224 -3.45 9.13 9.18
CA GLY A 224 -4.61 10.04 9.17
C GLY A 224 -4.33 11.44 8.61
N SER A 225 -3.05 11.79 8.42
CA SER A 225 -2.58 13.01 7.75
C SER A 225 -3.21 14.28 8.33
N ASN A 226 -3.35 14.36 9.66
CA ASN A 226 -4.15 15.38 10.35
C ASN A 226 -3.72 16.85 10.09
N GLY A 227 -2.55 17.08 9.47
CA GLY A 227 -2.09 18.41 9.05
C GLY A 227 -2.13 18.68 7.54
N ILE A 228 -2.50 17.71 6.69
CA ILE A 228 -2.49 17.87 5.23
C ILE A 228 -3.90 18.20 4.74
N PRO A 229 -4.11 19.37 4.09
CA PRO A 229 -5.38 19.68 3.44
C PRO A 229 -5.75 18.59 2.42
N GLY A 230 -7.05 18.29 2.28
CA GLY A 230 -7.51 17.20 1.40
C GLY A 230 -7.06 17.37 -0.07
N ARG A 231 -7.01 18.62 -0.55
CA ARG A 231 -6.49 18.96 -1.89
C ARG A 231 -5.02 18.58 -2.05
N ASP A 232 -4.19 18.92 -1.06
CA ASP A 232 -2.76 18.66 -1.10
C ASP A 232 -2.49 17.16 -0.94
N TYR A 233 -3.25 16.47 -0.11
CA TYR A 233 -3.19 15.01 0.03
C TYR A 233 -3.40 14.30 -1.32
N VAL A 234 -4.39 14.73 -2.10
CA VAL A 234 -4.64 14.24 -3.46
C VAL A 234 -3.49 14.58 -4.40
N ALA A 235 -2.99 15.82 -4.36
CA ALA A 235 -1.88 16.25 -5.19
C ALA A 235 -0.59 15.46 -4.90
N TYR A 236 -0.29 15.19 -3.62
CA TYR A 236 0.86 14.40 -3.21
C TYR A 236 0.79 12.99 -3.74
N HIS A 237 -0.38 12.35 -3.71
CA HIS A 237 -0.53 11.04 -4.34
C HIS A 237 -0.26 11.07 -5.84
N ARG A 238 -0.67 12.12 -6.56
CA ARG A 238 -0.37 12.25 -7.99
C ARG A 238 1.12 12.35 -8.27
N VAL A 239 1.86 13.13 -7.46
CA VAL A 239 3.33 13.22 -7.59
C VAL A 239 3.99 11.89 -7.22
N ARG A 240 3.54 11.26 -6.12
CA ARG A 240 4.11 10.02 -5.57
C ARG A 240 4.14 8.86 -6.56
N ILE A 241 3.11 8.72 -7.39
CA ILE A 241 3.02 7.65 -8.41
C ILE A 241 3.41 8.10 -9.81
N GLY A 242 4.07 9.26 -9.94
CA GLY A 242 4.40 9.80 -11.26
C GLY A 242 3.19 10.08 -12.14
N ALA A 243 2.02 10.33 -11.55
CA ALA A 243 0.77 10.57 -12.29
C ALA A 243 0.64 11.97 -12.92
N LEU A 244 1.75 12.70 -12.98
CA LEU A 244 1.85 13.99 -13.66
C LEU A 244 1.75 13.80 -15.18
N PRO A 245 1.27 14.80 -15.93
CA PRO A 245 1.11 14.71 -17.39
C PRO A 245 2.47 14.83 -18.11
N THR A 246 3.31 13.81 -17.94
CA THR A 246 4.58 13.66 -18.67
C THR A 246 4.37 12.85 -19.95
N ARG A 247 5.29 12.95 -20.92
CA ARG A 247 5.17 12.21 -22.19
C ARG A 247 5.00 10.71 -21.97
N VAL A 248 5.82 10.08 -21.13
CA VAL A 248 5.71 8.64 -20.77
C VAL A 248 4.29 8.26 -20.32
N ARG A 249 3.58 9.20 -19.73
CA ARG A 249 2.22 8.99 -19.25
C ARG A 249 1.18 9.27 -20.32
N THR A 250 1.29 10.39 -21.01
CA THR A 250 0.31 10.83 -22.01
C THR A 250 0.36 10.02 -23.30
N THR A 251 1.48 9.33 -23.58
CA THR A 251 1.63 8.45 -24.76
C THR A 251 1.27 6.99 -24.48
N ARG A 252 0.79 6.64 -23.27
CA ARG A 252 0.38 5.27 -22.94
C ARG A 252 -0.75 4.81 -23.87
N GLY A 253 -0.59 3.61 -24.42
CA GLY A 253 -1.57 3.01 -25.33
C GLY A 253 -1.52 3.56 -26.75
N GLN A 254 -0.61 4.48 -27.06
CA GLN A 254 -0.27 4.83 -28.43
C GLN A 254 0.80 3.86 -28.94
N ASN A 255 0.69 3.41 -30.18
CA ASN A 255 1.66 2.51 -30.83
C ASN A 255 2.96 3.23 -31.24
N ASP A 256 3.35 4.26 -30.49
CA ASP A 256 4.36 5.22 -30.93
C ASP A 256 5.74 5.02 -30.31
N ARG A 257 6.73 5.36 -31.14
CA ARG A 257 8.17 5.18 -30.95
C ARG A 257 8.69 5.94 -29.74
N GLU A 258 9.80 5.45 -29.19
CA GLU A 258 10.58 6.04 -28.08
C GLU A 258 10.78 7.56 -28.18
N ALA A 259 10.87 8.10 -29.40
CA ALA A 259 10.95 9.52 -29.70
C ALA A 259 9.81 10.37 -29.09
N LEU A 260 8.56 9.87 -29.04
CA LEU A 260 7.45 10.62 -28.43
C LEU A 260 7.55 10.70 -26.90
N MET A 261 8.34 9.82 -26.28
CA MET A 261 8.56 9.81 -24.84
C MET A 261 9.69 10.76 -24.41
N MET A 262 10.43 11.34 -25.36
CA MET A 262 11.53 12.24 -25.04
C MET A 262 11.06 13.52 -24.35
N CYS A 263 11.92 14.06 -23.49
CA CYS A 263 11.67 15.27 -22.75
C CYS A 263 11.37 16.46 -23.67
N ARG A 264 10.23 17.13 -23.43
CA ARG A 264 9.81 18.36 -24.11
C ARG A 264 10.78 19.53 -23.93
N ALA A 265 11.77 19.39 -23.04
CA ALA A 265 12.83 20.37 -22.80
C ALA A 265 14.07 20.15 -23.67
N GLY A 266 14.11 19.10 -24.49
CA GLY A 266 15.30 18.75 -25.27
C GLY A 266 16.43 18.14 -24.42
N CYS A 267 16.14 17.54 -23.27
CA CYS A 267 17.15 16.90 -22.41
C CYS A 267 17.74 15.59 -22.96
N ASN A 268 17.32 15.15 -24.16
CA ASN A 268 17.70 13.87 -24.77
C ASN A 268 17.55 12.64 -23.85
N VAL A 269 16.51 12.64 -23.02
CA VAL A 269 16.14 11.54 -22.13
C VAL A 269 14.63 11.42 -22.07
N THR A 270 14.15 10.24 -21.67
CA THR A 270 12.73 9.94 -21.48
C THR A 270 12.08 10.83 -20.41
N GLU A 271 10.93 11.43 -20.74
CA GLU A 271 10.18 12.34 -19.88
C GLU A 271 9.36 11.61 -18.82
N THR A 272 10.03 11.15 -17.77
CA THR A 272 9.38 10.67 -16.55
C THR A 272 9.10 11.82 -15.58
N ALA A 273 8.19 11.62 -14.63
CA ALA A 273 7.99 12.59 -13.55
C ALA A 273 9.27 12.80 -12.74
N ALA A 274 10.05 11.73 -12.53
CA ALA A 274 11.36 11.81 -11.88
C ALA A 274 12.32 12.72 -12.66
N HIS A 275 12.46 12.52 -13.98
CA HIS A 275 13.31 13.41 -14.79
C HIS A 275 12.84 14.87 -14.69
N VAL A 276 11.55 15.12 -14.92
CA VAL A 276 10.98 16.48 -14.91
C VAL A 276 11.20 17.16 -13.57
N VAL A 277 11.01 16.47 -12.45
CA VAL A 277 11.07 17.07 -11.12
C VAL A 277 12.49 17.05 -10.52
N GLN A 278 13.39 16.17 -10.97
CA GLN A 278 14.72 15.97 -10.38
C GLN A 278 15.90 16.47 -11.23
N SER A 279 15.76 16.55 -12.55
CA SER A 279 16.93 16.78 -13.44
C SER A 279 16.69 17.79 -14.56
N CYS A 280 15.47 17.88 -15.09
CA CYS A 280 15.16 18.68 -16.28
C CYS A 280 15.44 20.18 -16.10
N HIS A 281 16.28 20.81 -16.92
CA HIS A 281 16.66 22.23 -16.77
C HIS A 281 15.45 23.19 -16.64
N ARG A 282 14.32 22.90 -17.30
CA ARG A 282 13.07 23.69 -17.23
C ARG A 282 12.49 23.84 -15.82
N THR A 283 12.80 22.93 -14.91
CA THR A 283 12.31 22.97 -13.53
C THR A 283 13.40 23.34 -12.53
N HIS A 284 14.55 23.85 -13.00
CA HIS A 284 15.69 24.15 -12.15
C HIS A 284 15.33 25.03 -10.95
N GLY A 285 14.62 26.14 -11.16
CA GLY A 285 14.17 27.01 -10.05
C GLY A 285 13.31 26.29 -9.01
N GLY A 286 12.37 25.43 -9.46
CA GLY A 286 11.56 24.61 -8.55
C GLY A 286 12.38 23.57 -7.77
N ARG A 287 13.46 23.05 -8.36
CA ARG A 287 14.38 22.14 -7.67
C ARG A 287 15.17 22.85 -6.58
N VAL A 288 15.68 24.05 -6.88
CA VAL A 288 16.38 24.90 -5.91
C VAL A 288 15.44 25.21 -4.75
N LEU A 289 14.25 25.75 -5.02
CA LEU A 289 13.25 26.05 -3.97
C LEU A 289 12.92 24.85 -3.06
N ARG A 290 12.80 23.65 -3.64
CA ARG A 290 12.55 22.43 -2.86
C ARG A 290 13.77 22.01 -2.03
N HIS A 291 14.97 22.07 -2.60
CA HIS A 291 16.21 21.77 -1.87
C HIS A 291 16.38 22.75 -0.70
N ASP A 292 16.24 24.05 -0.95
CA ASP A 292 16.30 25.09 0.09
C ASP A 292 15.24 24.87 1.18
N ALA A 293 14.02 24.45 0.81
CA ALA A 293 12.99 24.12 1.78
C ALA A 293 13.38 22.93 2.67
N ILE A 294 13.99 21.89 2.11
CA ILE A 294 14.51 20.74 2.88
C ILE A 294 15.62 21.19 3.83
N CYS A 295 16.59 21.95 3.32
CA CYS A 295 17.70 22.49 4.13
C CYS A 295 17.18 23.37 5.27
N ARG A 296 16.22 24.26 5.02
CA ARG A 296 15.61 25.10 6.06
C ARG A 296 14.88 24.28 7.14
N ILE A 297 14.13 23.26 6.75
CA ILE A 297 13.44 22.37 7.71
C ILE A 297 14.47 21.64 8.58
N ALA A 298 15.52 21.09 7.97
CA ALA A 298 16.58 20.39 8.67
C ALA A 298 17.34 21.34 9.63
N ALA A 299 17.75 22.51 9.14
CA ALA A 299 18.44 23.53 9.93
C ALA A 299 17.60 23.96 11.15
N SER A 300 16.31 24.27 10.95
CA SER A 300 15.42 24.66 12.04
C SER A 300 15.25 23.54 13.08
N GLY A 301 15.13 22.29 12.63
CA GLY A 301 15.06 21.13 13.52
C GLY A 301 16.33 20.95 14.35
N LEU A 302 17.51 21.11 13.73
CA LEU A 302 18.81 20.99 14.38
C LEU A 302 19.05 22.12 15.39
N GLN A 303 18.70 23.36 15.05
CA GLN A 303 18.75 24.50 15.95
C GLN A 303 17.89 24.28 17.20
N LYS A 304 16.65 23.80 17.03
CA LYS A 304 15.76 23.45 18.15
C LYS A 304 16.32 22.33 19.03
N ALA A 305 17.14 21.44 18.47
CA ALA A 305 17.85 20.38 19.21
C ALA A 305 19.18 20.86 19.85
N GLY A 306 19.46 22.18 19.81
CA GLY A 306 20.61 22.81 20.43
C GLY A 306 21.91 22.72 19.62
N TRP A 307 21.83 22.47 18.32
CA TRP A 307 22.99 22.55 17.43
C TRP A 307 23.19 23.98 16.93
N ARG A 308 24.44 24.44 16.87
CA ARG A 308 24.79 25.62 16.07
C ARG A 308 24.82 25.21 14.61
N VAL A 309 24.10 25.90 13.74
CA VAL A 309 23.97 25.54 12.32
C VAL A 309 24.49 26.67 11.44
N PHE A 310 25.47 26.36 10.60
CA PHE A 310 25.98 27.21 9.54
C PHE A 310 25.37 26.73 8.21
N VAL A 311 24.61 27.59 7.54
CA VAL A 311 23.95 27.28 6.25
C VAL A 311 24.81 27.81 5.10
N GLU A 312 25.04 26.97 4.09
CA GLU A 312 25.87 27.23 2.91
C GLU A 312 27.26 27.84 3.21
N PRO A 313 28.04 27.28 4.16
CA PRO A 313 29.37 27.80 4.45
C PRO A 313 30.32 27.60 3.26
N HIS A 314 31.27 28.53 3.13
CA HIS A 314 32.24 28.55 2.05
C HIS A 314 33.64 28.24 2.59
N TYR A 315 34.20 27.09 2.24
CA TYR A 315 35.54 26.70 2.63
C TYR A 315 36.48 26.74 1.42
N ARG A 316 37.43 27.67 1.42
CA ARG A 316 38.50 27.71 0.41
C ARG A 316 39.63 26.80 0.86
N LEU A 317 39.79 25.67 0.19
CA LEU A 317 40.86 24.70 0.45
C LEU A 317 41.88 24.73 -0.69
N ALA A 318 43.05 24.13 -0.47
CA ALA A 318 44.05 23.92 -1.52
C ALA A 318 43.49 23.12 -2.73
N THR A 319 42.49 22.27 -2.49
CA THR A 319 41.80 21.48 -3.52
C THR A 319 40.64 22.20 -4.20
N GLY A 320 40.40 23.48 -3.84
CA GLY A 320 39.33 24.32 -4.39
C GLY A 320 38.26 24.71 -3.37
N LEU A 321 37.22 25.38 -3.86
CA LEU A 321 36.11 25.85 -3.05
C LEU A 321 35.11 24.71 -2.76
N GLN A 322 34.91 24.42 -1.48
CA GLN A 322 33.90 23.48 -1.00
C GLN A 322 32.72 24.23 -0.39
N LYS A 323 31.51 23.86 -0.82
CA LYS A 323 30.24 24.41 -0.34
C LYS A 323 29.32 23.25 0.05
N PRO A 324 29.34 22.78 1.30
CA PRO A 324 28.28 21.92 1.81
C PRO A 324 27.02 22.75 2.09
N ASP A 325 25.86 22.10 2.10
CA ASP A 325 24.60 22.82 2.39
C ASP A 325 24.55 23.29 3.85
N MET A 326 25.07 22.50 4.79
CA MET A 326 25.12 22.84 6.20
C MET A 326 26.35 22.26 6.89
N VAL A 327 26.85 22.99 7.88
CA VAL A 327 27.77 22.49 8.90
C VAL A 327 27.13 22.72 10.26
N ILE A 328 27.11 21.68 11.09
CA ILE A 328 26.52 21.75 12.43
C ILE A 328 27.57 21.47 13.50
N CYS A 329 27.50 22.20 14.60
CA CYS A 329 28.43 22.06 15.72
C CYS A 329 27.68 21.94 17.06
N LYS A 330 28.17 21.08 17.94
CA LYS A 330 27.70 20.94 19.33
C LYS A 330 28.85 20.49 20.22
N GLY A 331 29.28 21.36 21.13
CA GLY A 331 30.52 21.13 21.89
C GLY A 331 31.73 21.10 20.95
N SER A 332 32.56 20.06 21.07
CA SER A 332 33.71 19.80 20.19
C SER A 332 33.35 18.99 18.94
N GLU A 333 32.08 18.59 18.77
CA GLU A 333 31.65 17.81 17.62
C GLU A 333 31.17 18.72 16.48
N ALA A 334 31.66 18.48 15.27
CA ALA A 334 31.19 19.11 14.05
C ALA A 334 30.82 18.07 12.99
N ARG A 335 29.71 18.30 12.28
CA ARG A 335 29.23 17.42 11.20
C ARG A 335 28.85 18.22 9.96
N ILE A 336 29.13 17.64 8.79
CA ILE A 336 28.74 18.20 7.50
C ILE A 336 27.44 17.53 7.05
N ILE A 337 26.45 18.31 6.65
CA ILE A 337 25.20 17.83 6.10
C ILE A 337 25.02 18.43 4.71
N ASP A 338 24.79 17.57 3.73
CA ASP A 338 24.48 17.95 2.37
C ASP A 338 23.22 17.19 1.94
N ALA A 339 22.19 17.96 1.60
CA ALA A 339 20.89 17.46 1.21
C ALA A 339 20.88 17.17 -0.29
N GLN A 340 20.24 16.04 -0.63
CA GLN A 340 20.03 15.68 -2.02
C GLN A 340 18.64 15.08 -2.20
N VAL A 341 18.07 15.34 -3.37
CA VAL A 341 16.83 14.69 -3.81
C VAL A 341 17.17 13.91 -5.07
N VAL A 342 17.06 12.59 -4.98
CA VAL A 342 17.44 11.66 -6.04
C VAL A 342 16.27 10.78 -6.46
N SER A 343 16.42 10.11 -7.59
CA SER A 343 15.47 9.10 -8.04
C SER A 343 15.51 7.90 -7.08
N GLY A 344 14.34 7.37 -6.73
CA GLY A 344 14.22 6.15 -5.94
C GLY A 344 14.23 4.88 -6.79
N ALA A 345 14.49 4.99 -8.10
CA ALA A 345 14.64 3.84 -9.00
C ALA A 345 15.98 3.10 -8.81
N SER A 346 16.96 3.77 -8.23
CA SER A 346 18.29 3.27 -7.87
C SER A 346 18.51 3.37 -6.36
N SER A 347 19.50 2.63 -5.84
CA SER A 347 19.83 2.67 -4.41
C SER A 347 20.19 4.08 -3.94
N LEU A 348 19.59 4.51 -2.83
CA LEU A 348 19.88 5.81 -2.21
C LEU A 348 21.31 5.88 -1.66
N ASP A 349 21.89 4.73 -1.31
CA ASP A 349 23.25 4.63 -0.76
C ASP A 349 24.30 5.05 -1.78
N TYR A 350 24.10 4.76 -3.06
CA TYR A 350 25.03 5.16 -4.11
C TYR A 350 25.23 6.68 -4.14
N SER A 351 24.12 7.44 -4.11
CA SER A 351 24.15 8.90 -4.07
C SER A 351 24.68 9.42 -2.73
N HIS A 352 24.35 8.76 -1.62
CA HIS A 352 24.89 9.11 -0.30
C HIS A 352 26.42 8.97 -0.25
N LEU A 353 26.96 7.81 -0.66
CA LEU A 353 28.39 7.53 -0.64
C LEU A 353 29.19 8.49 -1.52
N ARG A 354 28.65 8.90 -2.68
CA ARG A 354 29.30 9.92 -3.52
C ARG A 354 29.44 11.27 -2.83
N LYS A 355 28.40 11.73 -2.11
CA LYS A 355 28.45 12.96 -1.33
C LYS A 355 29.39 12.83 -0.12
N CYS A 356 29.36 11.68 0.57
CA CYS A 356 30.32 11.37 1.63
C CYS A 356 31.76 11.44 1.10
N ALA A 357 32.08 10.77 0.00
CA ALA A 357 33.43 10.82 -0.60
C ALA A 357 33.86 12.25 -0.95
N LYS A 358 32.95 13.09 -1.47
CA LYS A 358 33.24 14.49 -1.80
C LYS A 358 33.65 15.32 -0.57
N TYR A 359 32.94 15.17 0.55
CA TYR A 359 33.15 16.00 1.75
C TYR A 359 34.02 15.34 2.82
N ASN A 360 34.32 14.04 2.70
CA ASN A 360 35.17 13.27 3.62
C ASN A 360 36.66 13.49 3.34
N THR A 361 37.11 14.74 3.34
CA THR A 361 38.53 15.08 3.17
C THR A 361 39.11 15.59 4.49
N THR A 362 40.34 15.19 4.82
CA THR A 362 41.02 15.60 6.06
C THR A 362 41.09 17.12 6.17
N LEU A 363 41.44 17.81 5.07
CA LEU A 363 41.51 19.27 5.02
C LEU A 363 40.19 19.95 5.40
N LEU A 364 39.06 19.49 4.83
CA LEU A 364 37.77 20.08 5.16
C LEU A 364 37.37 19.80 6.60
N LYS A 365 37.63 18.60 7.11
CA LYS A 365 37.33 18.24 8.50
C LYS A 365 38.10 19.10 9.50
N THR A 366 39.39 19.37 9.24
CA THR A 366 40.20 20.25 10.10
C THR A 366 39.63 21.68 10.12
N HIS A 367 39.24 22.22 8.96
CA HIS A 367 38.61 23.54 8.85
C HIS A 367 37.23 23.66 9.48
N VAL A 368 36.52 22.53 9.64
CA VAL A 368 35.18 22.49 10.25
C VAL A 368 35.26 22.27 11.77
N ALA A 369 36.33 21.64 12.26
CA ALA A 369 36.56 21.36 13.68
C ALA A 369 37.28 22.49 14.44
N GLY A 370 38.07 23.31 13.73
CA GLY A 370 38.62 24.57 14.23
C GLY A 370 37.65 25.72 14.02
#